data_AF-A0A4P5XLD1-F1
#
_entry.id   AF-A0A4P5XLD1-F1
#
_cell.length_a   1.000
_cell.length_b   1.000
_cell.length_c   1.000
_cell.angle_alpha   90.00
_cell.angle_beta   90.00
_cell.angle_gamma   90.00
#
_symmetry.space_group_name_H-M   'P 1'
#
loop_
_entity.id
_entity.type
_entity.pdbx_description
1 polymer ?
#
loop_
_entity_poly.entity_id
_entity_poly.type
_entity_poly.pdbx_seq_one_letter_code
_entity_poly.pdbx_strand_id
1 'polypeptide(L)'
;MNSVQLKKIRDQVALVGARIQPQLLPHESLAHRNAFAHIWLGVKTVFGEHWRESGIDSEVLAFVTWIDANPNADYESFPGPVTPCPPLREKPAEKGLFD
;
A
#
# COMPACT_ATOMS: atom_id res chain seq x y z
N MET A 1 -2.38 15.79 3.66
CA MET A 1 -2.00 14.94 4.81
C MET A 1 -1.48 15.79 5.98
N ASN A 2 -1.82 15.45 7.24
CA ASN A 2 -1.28 16.13 8.43
C ASN A 2 0.11 15.55 8.80
N SER A 3 1.02 16.37 9.34
CA SER A 3 2.43 16.02 9.62
C SER A 3 2.62 14.75 10.45
N VAL A 4 1.65 14.42 11.32
CA VAL A 4 1.65 13.19 12.13
C VAL A 4 1.54 11.93 11.27
N GLN A 5 0.68 11.94 10.24
CA GLN A 5 0.46 10.80 9.36
C GLN A 5 1.68 10.53 8.48
N LEU A 6 2.27 11.59 7.91
CA LEU A 6 3.49 11.47 7.11
C LEU A 6 4.66 10.92 7.94
N LYS A 7 4.79 11.35 9.20
CA LYS A 7 5.80 10.83 10.12
C LYS A 7 5.59 9.33 10.34
N LYS A 8 4.36 8.89 10.59
CA LYS A 8 4.03 7.47 10.77
C LYS A 8 4.41 6.62 9.56
N ILE A 9 4.10 7.09 8.34
CA ILE A 9 4.49 6.40 7.11
C ILE A 9 6.01 6.33 7.00
N ARG A 10 6.73 7.43 7.26
CA ARG A 10 8.20 7.45 7.22
C ARG A 10 8.83 6.48 8.22
N ASP A 11 8.33 6.46 9.45
CA ASP A 11 8.79 5.53 10.50
C ASP A 11 8.56 4.07 10.07
N GLN A 12 7.39 3.78 9.48
CA GLN A 12 7.07 2.44 9.00
C GLN A 12 7.94 2.01 7.82
N VAL A 13 8.17 2.91 6.85
CA VAL A 13 9.08 2.68 5.73
C VAL A 13 10.49 2.41 6.23
N ALA A 14 10.94 3.12 7.27
CA ALA A 14 12.26 2.90 7.83
C ALA A 14 12.41 1.53 8.49
N LEU A 15 11.37 1.14 9.24
CA LEU A 15 11.32 -0.14 9.93
C LEU A 15 11.25 -1.32 8.94
N VAL A 16 10.38 -1.23 7.92
CA VAL A 16 10.28 -2.25 6.86
C VAL A 16 11.53 -2.27 6.00
N GLY A 17 12.04 -1.11 5.61
CA GLY A 17 13.25 -0.97 4.81
C GLY A 17 14.44 -1.70 5.43
N ALA A 18 14.67 -1.52 6.73
CA ALA A 18 15.73 -2.23 7.45
C ALA A 18 15.52 -3.77 7.45
N ARG A 19 14.27 -4.24 7.55
CA ARG A 19 13.94 -5.68 7.59
C ARG A 19 14.07 -6.35 6.23
N ILE A 20 13.68 -5.68 5.15
CA ILE A 20 13.72 -6.26 3.80
C ILE A 20 15.07 -6.09 3.11
N GLN A 21 15.91 -5.13 3.54
CA GLN A 21 17.22 -4.86 2.94
C GLN A 21 18.10 -6.12 2.70
N PRO A 22 18.22 -7.07 3.64
CA PRO A 22 18.98 -8.30 3.40
C PRO A 22 18.27 -9.32 2.49
N GLN A 23 16.98 -9.15 2.21
CA GLN A 23 16.14 -10.08 1.44
C GLN A 23 15.97 -9.65 -0.02
N LEU A 24 16.40 -8.43 -0.38
CA LEU A 24 16.27 -7.91 -1.73
C LEU A 24 17.23 -8.62 -2.67
N LEU A 25 16.66 -9.16 -3.74
CA LEU A 25 17.43 -9.70 -4.85
C LEU A 25 18.15 -8.56 -5.58
N PRO A 26 19.35 -8.80 -6.13
CA PRO A 26 20.04 -7.83 -6.95
C PRO A 26 19.17 -7.40 -8.15
N HIS A 27 19.29 -6.15 -8.57
CA HIS A 27 18.70 -5.70 -9.84
C HIS A 27 19.77 -5.79 -10.92
N GLU A 28 19.41 -6.17 -12.15
CA GLU A 28 20.38 -6.29 -13.25
C GLU A 28 21.20 -5.00 -13.46
N SER A 29 20.55 -3.85 -13.26
CA SER A 29 21.14 -2.52 -13.40
C SER A 29 21.75 -1.92 -12.11
N LEU A 30 21.65 -2.58 -10.95
CA LEU A 30 22.15 -2.05 -9.67
C LEU A 30 22.86 -3.14 -8.86
N ALA A 31 24.13 -2.89 -8.52
CA ALA A 31 24.93 -3.78 -7.67
C ALA A 31 24.25 -4.10 -6.34
N HIS A 32 23.55 -3.12 -5.74
CA HIS A 32 22.72 -3.31 -4.56
C HIS A 32 21.40 -2.54 -4.68
N ARG A 33 20.28 -3.21 -4.39
CA ARG A 33 18.98 -2.52 -4.23
C ARG A 33 18.93 -1.83 -2.87
N ASN A 34 18.49 -0.58 -2.85
CA ASN A 34 18.22 0.15 -1.62
C ASN A 34 16.74 -0.05 -1.24
N ALA A 35 16.48 -0.68 -0.09
CA ALA A 35 15.13 -1.01 0.36
C ALA A 35 14.26 0.23 0.60
N PHE A 36 14.82 1.30 1.15
CA PHE A 36 14.09 2.55 1.37
C PHE A 36 13.64 3.16 0.03
N ALA A 37 14.57 3.25 -0.92
CA ALA A 37 14.26 3.76 -2.25
C ALA A 37 13.25 2.85 -2.98
N HIS A 38 13.39 1.54 -2.82
CA HIS A 38 12.48 0.55 -3.39
C HIS A 38 11.05 0.69 -2.86
N ILE A 39 10.87 0.88 -1.55
CA ILE A 39 9.52 1.09 -0.97
C ILE A 39 8.92 2.40 -1.48
N TRP A 40 9.68 3.50 -1.50
CA TRP A 40 9.18 4.80 -1.99
C TRP A 40 8.86 4.80 -3.48
N LEU A 41 9.66 4.09 -4.28
CA LEU A 41 9.38 3.88 -5.69
C LEU A 41 8.06 3.13 -5.87
N GLY A 42 7.84 2.06 -5.12
CA GLY A 42 6.59 1.33 -5.11
C GLY A 42 5.38 2.20 -4.76
N VAL A 43 5.50 3.04 -3.72
CA VAL A 43 4.44 3.99 -3.35
C VAL A 43 4.13 4.95 -4.50
N LYS A 44 5.15 5.50 -5.16
CA LYS A 44 4.98 6.39 -6.32
C LYS A 44 4.35 5.68 -7.51
N THR A 45 4.75 4.43 -7.79
CA THR A 45 4.23 3.65 -8.93
C THR A 45 2.76 3.27 -8.73
N VAL A 46 2.39 2.82 -7.52
CA VAL A 46 1.02 2.34 -7.24
C VAL A 46 0.04 3.49 -7.03
N PHE A 47 0.44 4.54 -6.32
CA PHE A 47 -0.47 5.60 -5.89
C PHE A 47 -0.25 6.96 -6.60
N GLY A 48 0.76 7.04 -7.48
CA GLY A 48 1.14 8.29 -8.16
C GLY A 48 1.89 9.27 -7.24
N GLU A 49 2.09 10.51 -7.68
CA GLU A 49 2.80 11.54 -6.87
C GLU A 49 1.86 12.31 -5.92
N HIS A 50 0.57 12.29 -6.20
CA HIS A 50 -0.46 13.08 -5.51
C HIS A 50 -1.07 12.38 -4.29
N TRP A 51 -0.66 11.15 -3.97
CA TRP A 51 -1.24 10.38 -2.86
C TRP A 51 -1.24 11.12 -1.51
N ARG A 52 -0.27 12.02 -1.28
CA ARG A 52 -0.14 12.84 -0.07
C ARG A 52 -1.30 13.83 0.11
N GLU A 53 -1.95 14.18 -1.00
CA GLU A 53 -3.09 15.10 -1.08
C GLU A 53 -4.42 14.34 -1.08
N SER A 54 -4.41 13.07 -1.51
CA SER A 54 -5.59 12.22 -1.67
C SER A 54 -6.15 11.62 -0.37
N GLY A 55 -5.43 11.70 0.76
CA GLY A 55 -5.91 11.18 2.04
C GLY A 55 -5.96 9.65 2.13
N ILE A 56 -5.22 8.95 1.25
CA ILE A 56 -5.14 7.49 1.18
C ILE A 56 -4.03 6.91 2.07
N ASP A 57 -3.78 7.55 3.20
CA ASP A 57 -2.66 7.26 4.09
C ASP A 57 -2.69 5.79 4.58
N SER A 58 -3.89 5.27 4.83
CA SER A 58 -4.11 3.88 5.22
C SER A 58 -3.76 2.88 4.13
N GLU A 59 -3.97 3.23 2.86
CA GLU A 59 -3.67 2.38 1.71
C GLU A 59 -2.16 2.31 1.47
N VAL A 60 -1.48 3.44 1.62
CA VAL A 60 -0.02 3.51 1.57
C VAL A 60 0.60 2.70 2.70
N LEU A 61 0.05 2.75 3.91
CA LEU A 61 0.49 1.88 5.01
C LEU A 61 0.23 0.40 4.72
N ALA A 62 -0.92 0.06 4.12
CA ALA A 62 -1.21 -1.32 3.72
C ALA A 62 -0.20 -1.83 2.68
N PHE A 63 0.18 -0.99 1.73
CA PHE A 63 1.24 -1.29 0.76
C PHE A 63 2.60 -1.52 1.42
N VAL A 64 3.00 -0.65 2.35
CA VAL A 64 4.26 -0.82 3.09
C VAL A 64 4.27 -2.13 3.89
N THR A 65 3.15 -2.51 4.49
CA THR A 65 3.00 -3.82 5.15
C THR A 65 3.05 -4.98 4.16
N TRP A 66 2.46 -4.83 2.97
CA TRP A 66 2.51 -5.87 1.94
C TRP A 66 3.93 -6.09 1.40
N ILE A 67 4.72 -5.02 1.21
CA ILE A 67 6.14 -5.14 0.82
C ILE A 67 6.96 -5.88 1.88
N ASP A 68 6.67 -5.70 3.17
CA ASP A 68 7.35 -6.43 4.25
C ASP A 68 7.25 -7.94 4.07
N ALA A 69 6.11 -8.42 3.57
CA ALA A 69 5.86 -9.84 3.26
C ALA A 69 6.30 -10.25 1.84
N ASN A 70 6.38 -9.31 0.89
CA ASN A 70 6.64 -9.57 -0.53
C ASN A 70 7.74 -8.65 -1.08
N PRO A 71 8.97 -8.68 -0.55
CA PRO A 71 9.98 -7.65 -0.82
C PRO A 71 10.52 -7.65 -2.26
N ASN A 72 10.31 -8.73 -3.02
CA ASN A 72 10.77 -8.88 -4.39
C ASN A 72 9.63 -8.96 -5.42
N ALA A 73 8.38 -8.81 -4.99
CA ALA A 73 7.24 -8.85 -5.89
C ALA A 73 7.15 -7.57 -6.72
N ASP A 74 6.58 -7.68 -7.92
CA ASP A 74 6.24 -6.52 -8.74
C ASP A 74 5.19 -5.66 -8.04
N TYR A 75 5.35 -4.34 -8.09
CA TYR A 75 4.46 -3.41 -7.39
C TYR A 75 3.01 -3.52 -7.86
N GLU A 76 2.79 -3.86 -9.14
CA GLU A 76 1.47 -4.06 -9.75
C GLU A 76 0.74 -5.29 -9.20
N SER A 77 1.46 -6.21 -8.54
CA SER A 77 0.87 -7.37 -7.86
C SER A 77 0.26 -7.01 -6.49
N PHE A 78 0.39 -5.75 -6.06
CA PHE A 78 -0.28 -5.29 -4.85
C PHE A 78 -1.81 -5.38 -5.03
N PRO A 79 -2.52 -6.23 -4.28
CA PRO A 79 -3.95 -6.47 -4.49
C PRO A 79 -4.86 -5.30 -4.05
N GLY A 80 -4.26 -4.20 -3.59
CA GLY A 80 -4.97 -3.11 -2.92
C GLY A 80 -5.24 -3.40 -1.44
N PRO A 81 -5.74 -2.40 -0.68
CA PRO A 81 -6.19 -2.61 0.67
C PRO A 81 -7.40 -3.56 0.68
N VAL A 82 -7.25 -4.71 1.33
CA VAL A 82 -8.39 -5.60 1.63
C VAL A 82 -9.23 -4.92 2.71
N THR A 83 -10.11 -4.01 2.29
CA THR A 83 -11.21 -3.60 3.17
C THR A 83 -12.19 -4.77 3.18
N PRO A 84 -12.53 -5.36 4.34
CA PRO A 84 -13.70 -6.22 4.40
C PRO A 84 -14.86 -5.35 3.92
N CYS A 85 -15.39 -5.67 2.74
CA CYS A 85 -16.58 -5.04 2.20
C CYS A 85 -17.66 -5.25 3.27
N PRO A 86 -18.20 -4.20 3.94
CA PRO A 86 -19.36 -4.41 4.79
C PRO A 86 -20.43 -5.05 3.89
N PRO A 87 -21.15 -6.09 4.36
CA PRO A 87 -22.14 -6.76 3.53
C PRO A 87 -23.06 -5.70 2.95
N LEU A 88 -23.29 -5.76 1.62
CA LEU A 88 -24.26 -4.91 0.94
C LEU A 88 -25.52 -4.96 1.79
N ARG A 89 -25.89 -3.81 2.37
CA ARG A 89 -27.17 -3.67 3.08
C ARG A 89 -28.24 -4.19 2.12
N GLU A 90 -28.81 -5.35 2.44
CA GLU A 90 -29.92 -5.90 1.67
C GLU A 90 -30.96 -4.79 1.56
N LYS A 91 -31.23 -4.32 0.34
CA LYS A 91 -32.35 -3.41 0.12
C LYS A 91 -33.58 -4.14 0.67
N PRO A 92 -34.40 -3.52 1.54
CA PRO A 92 -35.66 -4.13 1.91
C PRO A 92 -36.43 -4.41 0.62
N ALA A 93 -36.83 -5.67 0.43
CA ALA A 93 -37.63 -6.08 -0.70
C ALA A 93 -38.85 -5.16 -0.76
N GLU A 94 -38.90 -4.32 -1.79
CA GLU A 94 -40.06 -3.51 -2.09
C GLU A 94 -41.18 -4.51 -2.39
N LYS A 95 -42.12 -4.69 -1.45
CA LYS A 95 -43.35 -5.44 -1.71
C LYS A 95 -44.02 -4.75 -2.89
N GLY A 96 -44.20 -5.51 -3.97
CA GLY A 96 -44.82 -5.02 -5.19
C GLY A 96 -46.12 -4.27 -4.90
N LEU A 97 -46.21 -3.06 -5.43
CA LEU A 97 -47.39 -2.19 -5.42
C LEU A 97 -48.47 -2.67 -6.41
N PHE A 98 -48.42 -3.93 -6.84
CA PHE A 98 -49.34 -4.53 -7.80
C PHE A 98 -49.69 -5.96 -7.35
N ASP A 99 -50.45 -6.06 -6.27
CA ASP A 99 -51.36 -7.19 -6.02
C ASP A 99 -52.71 -6.63 -5.55
#